data_AF-A0A2W6NRI2-F1
#
_entry.id   AF-A0A2W6NRI2-F1
#
_cell.length_a   1.000
_cell.length_b   1.000
_cell.length_c   1.000
_cell.angle_alpha   90.00
_cell.angle_beta   90.00
_cell.angle_gamma   90.00
#
_symmetry.space_group_name_H-M   'P 1'
#
loop_
_entity.id
_entity.type
_entity.pdbx_description
1 polymer ?
#
loop_
_entity_poly.entity_id
_entity_poly.type
_entity_poly.pdbx_seq_one_letter_code
_entity_poly.pdbx_strand_id
1 'polypeptide(L)'
;FSITIVAAMVLSVLVAMILTPALCATLLKPLKKGEHHGQKGFFAWFNQMFNRNAERYEKGVAKILHRSLRWIVIYVLLLGGMVFL
;
A
#
# COMPACT_ATOMS: atom_id res chain seq x y z
N PHE A 1 2.64 5.95 26.92
CA PHE A 1 2.16 5.33 25.66
C PHE A 1 1.43 6.30 24.76
N SER A 2 0.23 6.80 25.12
CA SER A 2 -0.55 7.69 24.24
C SER A 2 0.21 8.94 23.77
N ILE A 3 0.76 9.74 24.69
CA ILE A 3 1.51 10.97 24.35
C ILE A 3 2.72 10.66 23.47
N THR A 4 3.48 9.61 23.78
CA THR A 4 4.65 9.19 23.00
C THR A 4 4.27 8.79 21.57
N ILE A 5 3.18 8.04 21.41
CA ILE A 5 2.70 7.61 20.09
C ILE A 5 2.22 8.81 19.28
N VAL A 6 1.41 9.68 19.88
CA VAL A 6 0.92 10.89 19.22
C VAL A 6 2.08 11.80 18.81
N ALA A 7 3.03 12.04 19.71
CA ALA A 7 4.22 12.85 19.40
C ALA A 7 5.04 12.23 18.25
N ALA A 8 5.25 10.91 18.25
CA ALA A 8 5.97 10.21 17.18
C ALA A 8 5.23 10.28 15.83
N MET A 9 3.90 10.12 15.80
CA MET A 9 3.11 10.23 14.57
C MET A 9 3.13 11.65 14.00
N VAL A 10 2.99 12.66 14.85
CA VAL A 10 3.05 14.08 14.43
C VAL A 10 4.42 14.40 13.84
N LEU A 11 5.50 14.03 14.54
CA LEU A 11 6.85 14.22 14.03
C LEU A 11 7.10 13.45 12.73
N SER A 12 6.58 12.22 12.62
CA SER A 12 6.68 11.41 11.40
C SER A 12 6.02 12.08 10.19
N VAL A 13 4.81 12.64 10.36
CA VAL A 13 4.11 13.36 9.29
C VAL A 13 4.87 14.64 8.91
N LEU A 14 5.39 15.40 9.87
CA LEU A 14 6.22 16.58 9.59
C LEU A 14 7.47 16.23 8.79
N VAL A 15 8.17 15.16 9.17
CA VAL A 15 9.34 14.66 8.44
C VAL A 15 8.96 14.21 7.02
N ALA A 16 7.82 13.52 6.85
CA ALA A 16 7.33 13.08 5.56
C ALA A 16 6.99 14.25 4.60
N MET A 17 6.51 15.37 5.13
CA MET A 17 6.16 16.54 4.31
C MET A 17 7.35 17.43 3.96
N ILE A 18 8.40 17.46 4.80
CA ILE A 18 9.52 18.39 4.64
C ILE A 18 10.77 17.66 4.12
N LEU A 19 11.22 16.63 4.84
CA LEU A 19 12.48 15.95 4.54
C LEU A 19 12.32 14.94 3.41
N THR A 20 11.24 14.17 3.37
CA THR A 20 11.05 13.16 2.32
C THR A 20 11.04 13.77 0.91
N PRO A 21 10.34 14.88 0.59
CA PRO A 21 10.44 15.46 -0.76
C PRO A 21 11.84 16.01 -1.06
N ALA A 22 12.52 16.61 -0.08
CA ALA A 22 13.88 17.12 -0.26
C ALA A 22 14.89 15.98 -0.54
N LEU A 23 14.80 14.88 0.21
CA LEU A 23 15.65 13.71 0.02
C LEU A 23 15.30 12.96 -1.27
N CYS A 24 14.02 12.82 -1.60
CA CYS A 24 13.60 12.26 -2.87
C CYS A 24 14.17 13.07 -4.05
N ALA A 25 14.09 14.40 -4.01
CA ALA A 25 14.61 15.25 -5.09
C ALA A 25 16.14 15.19 -5.25
N THR A 26 16.87 14.99 -4.15
CA THR A 26 18.35 15.02 -4.16
C THR A 26 18.99 13.65 -4.34
N LEU A 27 18.36 12.58 -3.85
CA LEU A 27 18.92 11.22 -3.87
C LEU A 27 18.34 10.33 -4.97
N LEU A 28 17.12 10.59 -5.46
CA LEU A 28 16.56 9.77 -6.54
C LEU A 28 17.31 10.05 -7.84
N LYS A 29 17.79 8.96 -8.46
CA LYS A 29 18.34 9.04 -9.82
C LYS A 29 17.23 9.41 -10.81
N PRO A 30 17.49 10.34 -11.74
CA PRO A 30 16.51 10.72 -12.74
C PRO A 30 16.14 9.52 -13.60
N LEU A 31 14.85 9.21 -13.64
CA LEU A 31 14.29 8.20 -14.54
C LEU A 31 13.82 8.87 -15.83
N LYS A 32 14.21 8.33 -16.99
CA LYS A 32 13.63 8.78 -18.26
C LYS A 32 12.18 8.29 -18.36
N LYS A 33 11.30 9.09 -18.98
CA LYS A 33 9.93 8.68 -19.27
C LYS A 33 9.95 7.40 -20.12
N GLY A 34 9.34 6.32 -19.61
CA GLY A 34 9.33 5.00 -20.25
C GLY A 34 10.41 4.03 -19.72
N GLU A 35 11.28 4.46 -18.81
CA GLU A 35 12.33 3.62 -18.26
C GLU A 35 11.85 2.92 -16.98
N HIS A 36 11.57 1.62 -17.09
CA HIS A 36 11.33 0.77 -15.93
C HIS A 36 12.65 0.23 -15.38
N HIS A 37 12.92 0.43 -14.09
CA HIS A 37 14.09 -0.13 -13.40
C HIS A 37 14.11 -1.65 -13.51
N GLY A 38 15.26 -2.23 -13.86
CA GLY A 38 15.48 -3.67 -13.79
C GLY A 38 14.84 -4.46 -14.94
N GLN A 39 15.14 -4.11 -16.19
CA GLN A 39 14.65 -4.84 -17.38
C GLN A 39 15.33 -6.21 -17.61
N LYS A 40 16.30 -6.60 -16.77
CA LYS A 40 17.00 -7.89 -16.87
C LYS A 40 17.21 -8.52 -15.48
N GLY A 41 17.22 -9.85 -15.42
CA GLY A 41 17.53 -10.62 -14.22
C GLY A 41 16.39 -10.66 -13.19
N PHE A 42 16.76 -10.75 -11.90
CA PHE A 42 15.82 -10.88 -10.79
C PHE A 42 14.78 -9.74 -10.73
N PHE A 43 15.20 -8.50 -10.96
CA PHE A 43 14.31 -7.34 -10.91
C PHE A 43 13.23 -7.38 -12.01
N ALA A 44 13.53 -7.95 -13.18
CA ALA A 44 12.55 -8.10 -14.26
C ALA A 44 11.49 -9.14 -13.88
N TRP A 45 11.93 -10.28 -13.34
CA TRP A 45 11.02 -11.32 -12.83
C TRP A 45 10.16 -10.80 -11.68
N PHE A 46 10.75 -10.06 -10.73
CA PHE A 46 10.02 -9.44 -9.63
C PHE A 46 8.97 -8.45 -10.13
N ASN A 47 9.32 -7.56 -11.06
CA ASN A 47 8.40 -6.59 -11.63
C ASN A 47 7.23 -7.28 -12.35
N GLN A 48 7.50 -8.33 -13.12
CA GLN A 48 6.48 -9.11 -13.81
C GLN A 48 5.56 -9.86 -12.83
N MET A 49 6.14 -10.49 -11.80
CA MET A 49 5.37 -11.18 -10.78
C MET A 49 4.53 -10.21 -9.94
N PHE A 50 5.10 -9.06 -9.56
CA PHE A 50 4.41 -8.00 -8.85
C PHE A 50 3.24 -7.45 -9.66
N ASN A 51 3.45 -7.10 -10.93
CA ASN A 51 2.37 -6.64 -11.81
C ASN A 51 1.27 -7.69 -11.95
N ARG A 52 1.62 -8.97 -12.15
CA ARG A 52 0.62 -10.05 -12.22
C ARG A 52 -0.18 -10.19 -10.93
N ASN A 53 0.45 -10.01 -9.77
CA ASN A 53 -0.25 -10.02 -8.49
C ASN A 53 -1.12 -8.78 -8.29
N ALA A 54 -0.65 -7.59 -8.70
CA ALA A 54 -1.42 -6.36 -8.65
C ALA A 54 -2.69 -6.45 -9.50
N GLU A 55 -2.59 -6.92 -10.74
CA GLU A 55 -3.77 -7.16 -11.60
C GLU A 55 -4.74 -8.19 -11.00
N ARG A 56 -4.21 -9.24 -10.37
CA ARG A 56 -5.03 -10.26 -9.72
C ARG A 56 -5.73 -9.69 -8.49
N TYR A 57 -5.06 -8.86 -7.71
CA TYR A 57 -5.62 -8.14 -6.58
C TYR A 57 -6.73 -7.20 -7.04
N GLU A 58 -6.48 -6.38 -8.07
CA GLU A 58 -7.49 -5.49 -8.67
C GLU A 58 -8.73 -6.26 -9.12
N LYS A 59 -8.55 -7.34 -9.90
CA LYS A 59 -9.66 -8.22 -10.33
C LYS A 59 -10.36 -8.87 -9.14
N GLY A 60 -9.64 -9.18 -8.07
CA GLY A 60 -10.19 -9.69 -6.82
C GLY A 60 -11.08 -8.66 -6.13
N VAL A 61 -10.59 -7.44 -5.95
CA VAL A 61 -11.33 -6.32 -5.37
C VAL A 61 -12.56 -5.98 -6.22
N ALA A 62 -12.44 -6.00 -7.55
CA ALA A 62 -13.58 -5.81 -8.45
C ALA A 62 -14.68 -6.86 -8.25
N LYS A 63 -14.30 -8.14 -8.05
CA LYS A 63 -15.26 -9.21 -7.72
C LYS A 63 -15.88 -9.05 -6.34
N ILE A 64 -15.11 -8.57 -5.36
CA ILE A 64 -15.61 -8.24 -4.03
C ILE A 64 -16.67 -7.16 -4.12
N LEU A 65 -16.41 -6.11 -4.90
CA LEU A 65 -17.32 -5.00 -5.09
C LEU A 65 -18.62 -5.43 -5.79
N HIS A 66 -18.54 -6.28 -6.83
CA HIS A 66 -19.72 -6.86 -7.48
C HIS A 66 -20.58 -7.74 -6.56
N ARG A 67 -20.03 -8.26 -5.46
CA ARG A 67 -20.73 -9.04 -4.44
C ARG A 67 -20.64 -8.37 -3.07
N SER A 68 -20.72 -7.04 -3.03
CA SER A 68 -20.51 -6.21 -1.84
C SER A 68 -21.34 -6.66 -0.64
N LEU A 69 -22.61 -7.03 -0.87
CA LEU A 69 -23.52 -7.52 0.18
C LEU A 69 -22.96 -8.73 0.95
N ARG A 70 -22.33 -9.70 0.26
CA ARG A 70 -21.75 -10.88 0.93
C ARG A 70 -20.59 -10.50 1.85
N TRP A 71 -19.78 -9.52 1.45
CA TRP A 71 -18.62 -9.07 2.23
C TRP A 71 -19.02 -8.18 3.40
N ILE A 72 -20.08 -7.37 3.24
CA ILE A 72 -20.68 -6.63 4.35
C ILE A 72 -21.22 -7.59 5.42
N VAL A 73 -21.90 -8.67 5.03
CA VAL A 73 -22.39 -9.69 5.98
C VAL A 73 -21.24 -10.34 6.74
N ILE A 74 -20.15 -10.72 6.06
CA ILE A 74 -18.95 -11.27 6.72
C ILE A 74 -18.37 -10.25 7.71
N TYR A 75 -18.29 -8.98 7.33
CA TYR A 75 -17.78 -7.92 8.21
C TYR A 75 -18.64 -7.74 9.47
N VAL A 76 -19.97 -7.74 9.32
CA VAL A 76 -20.91 -7.67 10.46
C VAL A 76 -20.79 -8.90 11.35
N LEU A 77 -20.62 -10.10 10.79
CA LEU A 77 -20.41 -11.31 11.56
C LEU A 77 -19.10 -11.27 12.36
N LEU A 78 -18.02 -10.74 11.78
CA LEU A 78 -16.75 -10.57 12.50
C LEU A 78 -16.88 -9.55 13.64
N LEU A 79 -17.55 -8.42 13.41
CA LEU A 79 -17.84 -7.45 14.47
C LEU A 79 -18.72 -8.05 15.57
N GLY A 80 -19.79 -8.76 15.21
CA GLY A 80 -20.65 -9.45 16.16
C GLY A 80 -19.89 -10.50 16.98
N GLY A 81 -19.01 -11.25 16.33
CA GLY A 81 -18.13 -12.21 17.00
C GLY A 81 -17.15 -11.54 17.97
N MET A 82 -16.57 -10.40 17.60
CA MET A 82 -15.70 -9.61 18.48
C MET A 82 -16.42 -9.02 19.68
N VAL A 83 -17.69 -8.62 19.54
CA VAL A 83 -18.48 -8.06 20.66
C VAL A 83 -18.91 -9.14 21.64
N PHE A 84 -19.06 -10.39 21.18
CA PHE A 84 -19.45 -11.51 22.02
C PHE A 84 -18.28 -12.18 22.76
N LEU A 85 -17.04 -11.91 22.33
CA LEU A 85 -15.79 -12.40 22.91
C LEU A 85 -15.25 -11.43 23.97
#